data_AF-A0A533V3J9-F1
#
_entry.id   AF-A0A533V3J9-F1
#
_cell.length_a   1.000
_cell.length_b   1.000
_cell.length_c   1.000
_cell.angle_alpha   90.00
_cell.angle_beta   90.00
_cell.angle_gamma   90.00
#
_symmetry.space_group_name_H-M   'P 1'
#
loop_
_entity.id
_entity.type
_entity.pdbx_description
1 polymer ?
#
loop_
_entity_poly.entity_id
_entity_poly.type
_entity_poly.pdbx_seq_one_letter_code
_entity_poly.pdbx_strand_id
1 'polypeptide(L)'
;MNIKFSLIGETQLRARRTRIKILQAIVDSNGAARFSEIKYATDLSTGSIYYHLGRMVRYVIKKSKQYHITKEGLELLREHNGTTAIK
;
A
#
# COMPACT_ATOMS: atom_id res chain seq x y z
N MET A 1 4.09 -18.72 26.93
CA MET A 1 4.04 -18.76 25.44
C MET A 1 3.71 -17.37 24.91
N ASN A 2 4.48 -16.89 23.92
CA ASN A 2 4.70 -15.49 23.51
C ASN A 2 3.53 -14.82 22.75
N ILE A 3 2.44 -14.46 23.43
CA ILE A 3 1.28 -13.78 22.81
C ILE A 3 1.65 -12.40 22.21
N LYS A 4 2.53 -11.63 22.87
CA LYS A 4 2.92 -10.27 22.42
C LYS A 4 3.65 -10.26 21.07
N PHE A 5 4.55 -11.22 20.83
CA PHE A 5 5.30 -11.29 19.57
C PHE A 5 4.42 -11.67 18.38
N SER A 6 3.45 -12.56 18.59
CA SER A 6 2.48 -12.96 17.57
C SER A 6 1.61 -11.77 17.13
N LEU A 7 1.10 -10.96 18.06
CA LEU A 7 0.30 -9.76 17.76
C LEU A 7 1.08 -8.68 17.00
N ILE A 8 2.36 -8.49 17.32
CA ILE A 8 3.23 -7.56 16.59
C ILE A 8 3.40 -8.03 15.14
N GLY A 9 3.65 -9.33 14.94
CA GLY A 9 3.76 -9.92 13.60
C GLY A 9 2.47 -9.75 12.78
N GLU A 10 1.31 -10.03 13.37
CA GLU A 10 0.02 -9.81 12.71
C GLU A 10 -0.21 -8.34 12.32
N THR A 11 0.10 -7.41 13.22
CA THR A 11 -0.06 -5.98 12.97
C THR A 11 0.82 -5.54 11.81
N GLN A 12 2.07 -5.99 11.76
CA GLN A 12 2.99 -5.70 10.67
C GLN A 12 2.52 -6.30 9.34
N LEU A 13 2.01 -7.53 9.35
CA LEU A 13 1.44 -8.19 8.16
C LEU A 13 0.20 -7.45 7.64
N ARG A 14 -0.72 -7.04 8.52
CA ARG A 14 -1.90 -6.24 8.14
C ARG A 14 -1.45 -4.90 7.53
N ALA A 15 -0.53 -4.21 8.17
CA ALA A 15 0.02 -2.96 7.64
C ALA A 15 0.68 -3.15 6.26
N ARG A 16 1.41 -4.25 6.04
CA ARG A 16 1.98 -4.59 4.73
C ARG A 16 0.88 -4.80 3.69
N ARG A 17 -0.15 -5.59 3.98
CA ARG A 17 -1.29 -5.83 3.07
C ARG A 17 -2.01 -4.53 2.70
N THR A 18 -2.25 -3.65 3.67
CA THR A 18 -2.87 -2.35 3.42
C THR A 18 -2.03 -1.48 2.47
N ARG A 19 -0.70 -1.44 2.66
CA ARG A 19 0.19 -0.72 1.75
C ARG A 19 0.18 -1.27 0.34
N ILE A 20 0.14 -2.60 0.18
CA ILE A 20 0.03 -3.24 -1.14
C ILE A 20 -1.29 -2.86 -1.82
N LYS A 21 -2.42 -2.87 -1.10
CA LYS A 21 -3.71 -2.41 -1.66
C LYS A 21 -3.64 -0.97 -2.18
N ILE A 22 -2.97 -0.08 -1.46
CA ILE A 22 -2.76 1.31 -1.89
C ILE A 22 -1.90 1.37 -3.16
N LEU A 23 -0.80 0.60 -3.24
CA LEU A 23 0.03 0.55 -4.45
C LEU A 23 -0.77 0.04 -5.66
N GLN A 24 -1.51 -1.04 -5.49
CA GLN A 24 -2.33 -1.62 -6.55
C GLN A 24 -3.36 -0.61 -7.06
N ALA A 25 -4.08 0.10 -6.16
CA ALA A 25 -5.04 1.13 -6.56
C ALA A 25 -4.41 2.27 -7.38
N ILE A 26 -3.16 2.65 -7.08
CA ILE A 26 -2.45 3.67 -7.86
C ILE A 26 -2.06 3.12 -9.23
N VAL A 27 -1.57 1.87 -9.31
CA VAL A 27 -1.22 1.22 -10.59
C VAL A 27 -2.44 1.07 -11.49
N ASP A 28 -3.56 0.59 -10.94
CA ASP A 28 -4.83 0.42 -11.66
C ASP A 28 -5.37 1.77 -12.18
N SER A 29 -4.95 2.88 -11.57
CA SER A 29 -5.23 4.25 -12.02
C SER A 29 -4.14 4.79 -12.97
N ASN A 30 -3.51 3.94 -13.79
CA ASN A 30 -2.42 4.31 -14.71
C ASN A 30 -1.19 4.92 -14.01
N GLY A 31 -0.89 4.45 -12.79
CA GLY A 31 0.28 4.87 -12.02
C GLY A 31 0.14 6.21 -11.27
N ALA A 32 -1.03 6.85 -11.31
CA ALA A 32 -1.32 8.07 -10.57
C ALA A 32 -2.78 8.13 -10.10
N ALA A 33 -3.02 8.33 -8.81
CA ALA A 33 -4.38 8.40 -8.27
C ALA A 33 -4.58 9.57 -7.30
N ARG A 34 -5.76 10.19 -7.34
CA ARG A 34 -6.24 11.11 -6.30
C ARG A 34 -6.60 10.33 -5.05
N PHE A 35 -6.65 11.03 -3.92
CA PHE A 35 -7.05 10.45 -2.64
C PHE A 35 -8.41 9.74 -2.71
N SER A 36 -9.39 10.35 -3.38
CA SER A 36 -10.74 9.79 -3.52
C SER A 36 -10.76 8.49 -4.33
N GLU A 37 -9.89 8.37 -5.33
CA GLU A 37 -9.76 7.17 -6.18
C GLU A 37 -9.14 6.03 -5.36
N ILE A 38 -8.07 6.31 -4.60
CA ILE A 38 -7.49 5.35 -3.66
C ILE A 38 -8.53 4.90 -2.63
N LYS A 39 -9.28 5.85 -2.04
CA LYS A 39 -10.32 5.54 -1.05
C LYS A 39 -11.40 4.63 -1.62
N TYR A 40 -11.91 4.95 -2.81
CA TYR A 40 -12.93 4.17 -3.48
C TYR A 40 -12.45 2.75 -3.82
N ALA A 41 -11.24 2.63 -4.38
CA ALA A 41 -10.69 1.35 -4.81
C ALA A 41 -10.30 0.41 -3.65
N THR A 42 -9.96 0.96 -2.47
CA THR A 42 -9.41 0.16 -1.36
C THR A 42 -10.39 -0.10 -0.22
N ASP A 43 -11.49 0.64 -0.15
CA ASP A 43 -12.44 0.67 0.97
C ASP A 43 -11.77 0.95 2.34
N LEU A 44 -10.63 1.63 2.32
CA LEU A 44 -9.88 1.98 3.52
C LEU A 44 -10.43 3.26 4.16
N SER A 45 -10.33 3.35 5.48
CA SER A 45 -10.64 4.58 6.20
C SER A 45 -9.67 5.69 5.82
N THR A 46 -10.15 6.93 5.86
CA THR A 46 -9.35 8.14 5.58
C THR A 46 -8.06 8.16 6.42
N GLY A 47 -8.16 7.85 7.71
CA GLY A 47 -7.01 7.79 8.61
C GLY A 47 -6.01 6.70 8.24
N SER A 48 -6.48 5.51 7.84
CA SER A 48 -5.60 4.43 7.41
C SER A 48 -4.82 4.82 6.14
N ILE A 49 -5.49 5.43 5.17
CA ILE A 49 -4.86 5.88 3.92
C ILE A 49 -3.77 6.91 4.23
N TYR A 50 -4.06 7.95 5.03
CA TYR A 50 -3.05 8.96 5.38
C TYR A 50 -1.89 8.38 6.18
N TYR A 51 -2.18 7.53 7.18
CA TYR A 51 -1.17 6.88 7.99
C TYR A 51 -0.19 6.07 7.14
N HIS A 52 -0.70 5.30 6.17
CA HIS A 52 0.12 4.46 5.32
C HIS A 52 0.87 5.26 4.24
N LEU A 53 0.21 6.21 3.56
CA LEU A 53 0.86 7.06 2.56
C LEU A 53 2.01 7.87 3.16
N GLY A 54 1.86 8.40 4.38
CA GLY A 54 2.93 9.10 5.08
C GLY A 54 4.16 8.23 5.38
N ARG A 55 4.01 6.90 5.40
CA ARG A 55 5.10 5.92 5.59
C ARG A 55 5.58 5.28 4.29
N MET A 56 4.97 5.63 3.16
CA MET A 56 5.26 5.07 1.83
C MET A 56 6.00 6.06 0.93
N VAL A 57 6.65 7.09 1.49
CA VAL A 57 7.30 8.17 0.71
C VAL A 57 8.34 7.69 -0.31
N ARG A 58 8.96 6.52 -0.09
CA ARG A 58 9.87 5.87 -1.05
C ARG A 58 9.14 5.20 -2.22
N TYR A 59 7.90 4.77 -2.02
CA TYR A 59 7.12 3.97 -2.95
C TYR A 59 6.04 4.79 -3.69
N VAL A 60 5.63 5.92 -3.09
CA VAL A 60 4.59 6.80 -3.59
C VAL A 60 4.98 8.25 -3.33
N ILE A 61 4.96 9.08 -4.38
CA ILE A 61 5.26 10.51 -4.31
C ILE A 61 3.95 11.29 -4.50
N LYS A 62 3.67 12.22 -3.58
CA LYS A 62 2.56 13.15 -3.74
C LYS A 62 2.98 14.32 -4.64
N LYS A 63 2.25 14.55 -5.74
CA LYS A 63 2.38 15.74 -6.59
C LYS A 63 1.02 16.42 -6.67
N SER A 64 0.91 17.61 -6.09
CA SER A 64 -0.36 18.34 -6.00
C SER A 64 -1.48 17.47 -5.37
N LYS A 65 -2.55 17.18 -6.13
CA LYS A 65 -3.72 16.40 -5.71
C LYS A 65 -3.60 14.90 -6.00
N GLN A 66 -2.48 14.44 -6.55
CA GLN A 66 -2.28 13.04 -6.97
C GLN A 66 -1.11 12.38 -6.24
N TYR A 67 -1.21 11.06 -6.12
CA TYR A 67 -0.19 10.16 -5.60
C TYR A 67 0.31 9.32 -6.77
N HIS A 68 1.60 9.42 -7.05
CA HIS A 68 2.26 8.74 -8.16
C HIS A 68 3.10 7.59 -7.61
N ILE A 69 3.00 6.42 -8.23
CA ILE A 69 3.86 5.30 -7.88
C ILE A 69 5.30 5.56 -8.36
N THR A 70 6.28 5.15 -7.56
CA THR A 70 7.70 5.18 -7.94
C THR A 70 8.14 3.87 -8.57
N LYS A 71 9.39 3.80 -9.05
CA LYS A 71 9.97 2.54 -9.54
C LYS A 71 10.04 1.51 -8.41
N GLU A 72 10.48 1.91 -7.23
CA GLU A 72 10.57 1.07 -6.04
C GLU A 72 9.17 0.60 -5.60
N GLY A 73 8.14 1.44 -5.76
CA GLY A 73 6.76 1.04 -5.49
C GLY A 73 6.27 -0.04 -6.45
N LEU A 74 6.62 0.07 -7.74
CA LEU A 74 6.31 -0.95 -8.74
C LEU A 74 7.06 -2.25 -8.48
N GLU A 75 8.34 -2.19 -8.13
CA GLU A 75 9.16 -3.36 -7.78
C GLU A 75 8.58 -4.09 -6.58
N LEU A 76 8.26 -3.38 -5.49
CA LEU A 76 7.65 -3.98 -4.30
C LEU A 76 6.33 -4.68 -4.62
N LEU A 77 5.50 -4.10 -5.49
CA LEU A 77 4.25 -4.70 -5.92
C LEU A 77 4.48 -5.96 -6.77
N ARG A 78 5.46 -5.93 -7.69
CA ARG A 78 5.84 -7.09 -8.51
C ARG A 78 6.37 -8.23 -7.65
N GLU A 79 7.24 -7.94 -6.69
CA GLU A 79 7.74 -8.93 -5.72
C GLU A 79 6.58 -9.58 -4.95
N HIS A 80 5.61 -8.78 -4.50
CA HIS A 80 4.43 -9.29 -3.83
C HIS A 80 3.60 -10.25 -4.71
N ASN A 81 3.37 -9.87 -5.96
CA ASN A 81 2.57 -10.66 -6.90
C ASN A 81 3.32 -11.92 -7.37
N GLY A 82 4.63 -11.81 -7.62
CA GLY A 82 5.49 -12.94 -7.98
C GLY A 82 5.63 -13.97 -6.85
N THR A 83 5.65 -13.51 -5.59
CA THR A 83 5.60 -14.41 -4.42
C THR A 83 4.27 -15.16 -4.33
N THR A 84 3.19 -14.60 -4.87
CA THR A 84 1.84 -15.20 -4.82
C THR A 84 1.61 -16.22 -5.95
N ALA A 85 2.42 -16.20 -7.01
CA ALA A 85 2.33 -17.09 -8.16
C ALA A 85 2.89 -18.51 -7.93
N ILE A 86 3.37 -18.82 -6.71
CA ILE A 86 3.76 -20.17 -6.31
C ILE A 86 2.68 -20.72 -5.38
N LYS A 87 1.57 -21.17 -5.97
CA LYS A 87 0.57 -22.04 -5.36
C LYS A 87 -0.04 -22.96 -6.40
#